data_AF-A0A9W4N8X4-F1
#
_entry.id   AF-A0A9W4N8X4-F1
#
_cell.length_a   1.000
_cell.length_b   1.000
_cell.length_c   1.000
_cell.angle_alpha   90.00
_cell.angle_beta   90.00
_cell.angle_gamma   90.00
#
_symmetry.space_group_name_H-M   'P 1'
#
loop_
_entity.id
_entity.type
_entity.pdbx_description
1 polymer ?
#
loop_
_entity_poly.entity_id
_entity_poly.type
_entity_poly.pdbx_seq_one_letter_code
_entity_poly.pdbx_strand_id
1 'polypeptide(L)'
;MDAPNSSPHQEKEGDQQPSELLIRDEKDKSQENSDHVPLPSTSQQEAETRHTLATEPFQPVLKVLADLERDDPKFAFPAARLVGLYRRLWESCVSKHIDGQKLEQESMVLKEADTNLRQKRDGLQARHDKQLARLRFFEQALNLSRERLVGVLDDWNHPSRLNLAGLSDNATEK
;
A
#
# COMPACT_ATOMS: atom_id res chain seq x y z
N MET A 1 55.65 33.86 -13.71
CA MET A 1 54.71 34.34 -14.76
C MET A 1 53.39 33.59 -14.55
N ASP A 2 52.73 33.70 -13.39
CA ASP A 2 52.17 34.87 -12.68
C ASP A 2 50.73 35.15 -13.13
N ALA A 3 49.77 34.85 -12.25
CA ALA A 3 48.45 35.47 -12.26
C ALA A 3 48.55 36.89 -11.66
N PRO A 4 47.56 37.78 -11.87
CA PRO A 4 46.59 37.95 -10.78
C PRO A 4 45.16 38.44 -11.14
N ASN A 5 44.19 37.85 -10.44
CA ASN A 5 43.10 38.47 -9.66
C ASN A 5 42.78 39.98 -9.82
N SER A 6 41.49 40.35 -10.04
CA SER A 6 40.66 41.11 -9.05
C SER A 6 39.26 41.54 -9.57
N SER A 7 38.35 41.82 -8.62
CA SER A 7 36.90 42.14 -8.71
C SER A 7 36.58 43.65 -8.88
N PRO A 8 35.31 44.14 -8.98
CA PRO A 8 34.21 44.10 -7.96
C PRO A 8 32.86 43.62 -8.55
N HIS A 9 31.77 43.23 -7.86
CA HIS A 9 31.05 43.63 -6.62
C HIS A 9 30.22 44.94 -6.70
N GLN A 10 29.01 44.89 -6.12
CA GLN A 10 27.92 45.90 -6.03
C GLN A 10 27.04 46.12 -7.29
N GLU A 11 25.74 45.75 -7.24
CA GLU A 11 24.53 46.58 -6.91
C GLU A 11 24.18 47.56 -8.06
N LYS A 12 22.93 47.77 -8.55
CA LYS A 12 21.53 47.54 -8.11
C LYS A 12 20.58 47.87 -9.30
N GLU A 13 19.25 47.65 -9.37
CA GLU A 13 18.20 47.00 -8.56
C GLU A 13 16.96 46.70 -9.46
N GLY A 14 16.01 45.85 -9.05
CA GLY A 14 14.75 45.54 -9.78
C GLY A 14 14.87 44.39 -10.80
N ASP A 15 14.32 43.20 -10.59
CA ASP A 15 12.88 42.98 -10.58
C ASP A 15 12.38 41.82 -9.68
N GLN A 16 11.20 42.07 -9.13
CA GLN A 16 10.14 41.17 -8.66
C GLN A 16 10.39 39.65 -8.55
N GLN A 17 10.28 39.20 -7.30
CA GLN A 17 10.18 37.83 -6.79
C GLN A 17 9.13 36.96 -7.54
N PRO A 18 9.40 35.65 -7.69
CA PRO A 18 8.36 34.67 -7.42
C PRO A 18 8.81 33.54 -6.48
N SER A 19 7.84 32.97 -5.77
CA SER A 19 7.88 31.65 -5.12
C SER A 19 8.96 31.41 -4.06
N GLU A 20 8.55 31.46 -2.80
CA GLU A 20 8.34 30.19 -2.06
C GLU A 20 7.43 30.42 -0.84
N LEU A 21 6.49 29.50 -0.62
CA LEU A 21 5.49 29.62 0.42
C LEU A 21 6.05 29.17 1.77
N LEU A 22 6.19 30.15 2.65
CA LEU A 22 6.32 30.05 4.09
C LEU A 22 5.50 28.88 4.68
N ILE A 23 6.19 27.81 5.09
CA ILE A 23 5.72 26.91 6.14
C ILE A 23 6.78 26.90 7.23
N ARG A 24 6.30 27.21 8.43
CA ARG A 24 7.03 27.53 9.65
C ARG A 24 7.20 26.29 10.51
N ASP A 25 8.29 26.28 11.28
CA ASP A 25 8.71 25.30 12.29
C ASP A 25 7.65 24.30 12.80
N GLU A 26 8.04 23.02 12.83
CA GLU A 26 8.13 22.36 14.14
C GLU A 26 9.33 21.40 14.20
N LYS A 27 10.25 21.71 15.11
CA LYS A 27 11.44 20.91 15.42
C LYS A 27 11.06 19.93 16.52
N ASP A 28 10.67 18.72 16.15
CA ASP A 28 10.42 17.68 17.14
C ASP A 28 11.59 16.70 17.27
N LYS A 29 12.03 16.51 18.52
CA LYS A 29 13.12 15.61 18.87
C LYS A 29 12.55 14.20 19.10
N SER A 30 12.47 13.38 18.07
CA SER A 30 12.39 11.92 18.27
C SER A 30 13.78 11.37 18.61
N GLN A 31 14.30 11.78 19.77
CA GLN A 31 15.44 11.15 20.40
C GLN A 31 15.00 9.78 20.91
N GLU A 32 15.65 8.74 20.39
CA GLU A 32 15.94 7.47 21.06
C GLU A 32 15.09 7.14 22.31
N ASN A 33 13.90 6.57 22.08
CA ASN A 33 13.35 5.57 22.99
C ASN A 33 13.28 4.25 22.22
N SER A 34 14.38 3.50 22.34
CA SER A 34 14.43 2.08 22.03
C SER A 34 13.55 1.33 23.03
N ASP A 35 12.23 1.36 22.84
CA ASP A 35 11.32 0.36 23.40
C ASP A 35 11.46 -0.95 22.62
N HIS A 36 12.69 -1.48 22.60
CA HIS A 36 12.95 -2.91 22.54
C HIS A 36 12.39 -3.53 23.83
N VAL A 37 11.06 -3.57 23.94
CA VAL A 37 10.40 -4.67 24.64
C VAL A 37 10.94 -5.92 23.97
N PRO A 38 11.67 -6.79 24.69
CA PRO A 38 11.97 -8.11 24.17
C PRO A 38 10.61 -8.78 24.11
N LEU A 39 9.98 -8.85 22.93
CA LEU A 39 8.95 -9.85 22.71
C LEU A 39 9.64 -11.18 23.06
N PRO A 40 9.19 -11.92 24.10
CA PRO A 40 9.67 -13.28 24.27
C PRO A 40 9.37 -13.98 22.95
N SER A 41 10.41 -14.53 22.32
CA SER A 41 10.36 -14.94 20.91
C SER A 41 9.07 -15.71 20.68
N THR A 42 8.21 -15.30 19.74
CA THR A 42 6.87 -15.88 19.61
C THR A 42 6.90 -17.40 19.50
N SER A 43 7.98 -17.93 18.90
CA SER A 43 8.33 -19.36 18.84
C SER A 43 8.56 -20.05 20.20
N GLN A 44 9.14 -19.38 21.21
CA GLN A 44 9.34 -19.94 22.55
C GLN A 44 8.00 -20.11 23.28
N GLN A 45 7.15 -19.08 23.27
CA GLN A 45 5.81 -19.16 23.85
C GLN A 45 4.93 -20.20 23.12
N GLU A 46 5.05 -20.28 21.79
CA GLU A 46 4.35 -21.28 20.95
C GLU A 46 4.89 -22.71 21.20
N ALA A 47 6.18 -22.87 21.57
CA ALA A 47 6.74 -24.16 22.00
C ALA A 47 6.27 -24.55 23.41
N GLU A 48 6.28 -23.62 24.36
CA GLU A 48 5.81 -23.85 25.74
C GLU A 48 4.32 -24.22 25.78
N THR A 49 3.48 -23.56 24.98
CA THR A 49 2.05 -23.90 24.85
C THR A 49 1.84 -25.26 24.18
N ARG A 50 2.58 -25.58 23.09
CA ARG A 50 2.60 -26.95 22.51
C ARG A 50 2.98 -28.00 23.56
N HIS A 51 4.04 -27.77 24.33
CA HIS A 51 4.51 -28.73 25.34
C HIS A 51 3.52 -28.89 26.50
N THR A 52 2.89 -27.81 26.97
CA THR A 52 1.89 -27.86 28.04
C THR A 52 0.68 -28.68 27.60
N LEU A 53 0.06 -28.34 26.46
CA LEU A 53 -1.11 -29.04 25.91
C LEU A 53 -0.82 -30.50 25.55
N ALA A 54 0.42 -30.83 25.18
CA ALA A 54 0.84 -32.20 24.92
C ALA A 54 1.05 -33.03 26.19
N THR A 55 1.51 -32.41 27.30
CA THR A 55 2.00 -33.14 28.48
C THR A 55 0.99 -33.19 29.62
N GLU A 56 0.19 -32.13 29.82
CA GLU A 56 -0.83 -32.02 30.87
C GLU A 56 -1.80 -33.23 30.91
N PRO A 57 -2.41 -33.69 29.78
CA PRO A 57 -3.37 -34.79 29.80
C PRO A 57 -2.78 -36.13 30.27
N PHE A 58 -1.45 -36.27 30.21
CA PHE A 58 -0.75 -37.51 30.54
C PHE A 58 -0.24 -37.55 31.99
N GLN A 59 -0.28 -36.44 32.74
CA GLN A 59 0.21 -36.42 34.12
C GLN A 59 -0.44 -37.49 35.03
N PRO A 60 -1.77 -37.75 34.99
CA PRO A 60 -2.37 -38.79 35.81
C PRO A 60 -1.90 -40.19 35.41
N VAL A 61 -1.78 -40.46 34.10
CA VAL A 61 -1.40 -41.79 33.60
C VAL A 61 0.08 -42.09 33.85
N LEU A 62 0.95 -41.07 33.81
CA LEU A 62 2.35 -41.19 34.20
C LEU A 62 2.50 -41.60 35.67
N LYS A 63 1.68 -41.03 36.55
CA LYS A 63 1.69 -41.41 37.97
C LYS A 63 1.27 -42.88 38.16
N VAL A 64 0.18 -43.30 37.51
CA VAL A 64 -0.28 -44.69 37.53
C VAL A 64 0.77 -45.65 36.96
N LEU A 65 1.52 -45.26 35.93
CA LEU A 65 2.64 -46.07 35.41
C LEU A 65 3.80 -46.20 36.41
N ALA A 66 4.13 -45.13 37.13
CA ALA A 66 5.18 -45.16 38.16
C ALA A 66 4.79 -46.00 39.38
N ASP A 67 3.50 -46.00 39.75
CA ASP A 67 2.97 -46.90 40.78
C ASP A 67 2.97 -48.36 40.28
N LEU A 68 2.53 -48.61 39.03
CA LEU A 68 2.54 -49.94 38.40
C LEU A 68 3.95 -50.54 38.23
N GLU A 69 4.97 -49.73 37.97
CA GLU A 69 6.38 -50.16 37.91
C GLU A 69 6.87 -50.73 39.26
N ARG A 70 6.31 -50.25 40.37
CA ARG A 70 6.62 -50.74 41.73
C ARG A 70 5.80 -51.96 42.11
N ASP A 71 4.52 -51.98 41.74
CA ASP A 71 3.56 -52.99 42.20
C ASP A 71 3.53 -54.24 41.30
N ASP A 72 3.58 -54.10 39.96
CA ASP A 72 3.74 -55.22 39.03
C ASP A 72 4.58 -54.85 37.78
N PRO A 73 5.92 -54.98 37.88
CA PRO A 73 6.83 -54.62 36.80
C PRO A 73 6.64 -55.45 35.51
N LYS A 74 5.90 -56.57 35.54
CA LYS A 74 5.62 -57.38 34.33
C LYS A 74 4.66 -56.68 33.38
N PHE A 75 3.73 -55.87 33.90
CA PHE A 75 2.77 -55.11 33.10
C PHE A 75 3.20 -53.65 32.88
N ALA A 76 4.07 -53.12 33.74
CA ALA A 76 4.57 -51.74 33.64
C ALA A 76 5.20 -51.42 32.27
N PHE A 77 6.11 -52.27 31.77
CA PHE A 77 6.78 -52.02 30.48
C PHE A 77 5.81 -52.05 29.26
N PRO A 78 4.93 -53.07 29.09
CA PRO A 78 3.88 -53.04 28.07
C PRO A 78 2.97 -51.80 28.16
N ALA A 79 2.54 -51.42 29.36
CA ALA A 79 1.67 -50.27 29.58
C ALA A 79 2.38 -48.94 29.23
N ALA A 80 3.62 -48.75 29.69
CA ALA A 80 4.44 -47.58 29.37
C ALA A 80 4.71 -47.46 27.86
N ARG A 81 4.95 -48.59 27.17
CA ARG A 81 5.11 -48.63 25.71
C ARG A 81 3.84 -48.19 24.98
N LEU A 82 2.66 -48.62 25.42
CA LEU A 82 1.39 -48.21 24.84
C LEU A 82 1.12 -46.71 25.05
N VAL A 83 1.31 -46.22 26.28
CA VAL A 83 1.16 -44.79 26.62
C VAL A 83 2.14 -43.93 25.85
N GLY A 84 3.39 -44.36 25.67
CA GLY A 84 4.40 -43.65 24.88
C GLY A 84 4.05 -43.53 23.40
N LEU A 85 3.41 -44.55 22.81
CA LEU A 85 2.89 -44.47 21.44
C LEU A 85 1.71 -43.50 21.33
N TYR A 86 0.76 -43.56 22.27
CA TYR A 86 -0.40 -42.66 22.27
C TYR A 86 0.01 -41.20 22.51
N ARG A 87 1.00 -40.94 23.38
CA ARG A 87 1.55 -39.59 23.58
C ARG A 87 2.13 -39.00 22.30
N ARG A 88 2.95 -39.75 21.56
CA ARG A 88 3.54 -39.25 20.29
C ARG A 88 2.47 -38.92 19.25
N LEU A 89 1.37 -39.69 19.22
CA LEU A 89 0.22 -39.37 18.38
C LEU A 89 -0.47 -38.08 18.84
N TRP A 90 -0.70 -37.92 20.15
CA TRP A 90 -1.27 -36.72 20.75
C TRP A 90 -0.43 -35.47 20.48
N GLU A 91 0.89 -35.53 20.69
CA GLU A 91 1.85 -34.47 20.35
C GLU A 91 1.71 -34.02 18.88
N SER A 92 1.58 -34.98 17.95
CA SER A 92 1.34 -34.67 16.52
C SER A 92 -0.03 -34.02 16.27
N CYS A 93 -1.08 -34.47 16.96
CA CYS A 93 -2.41 -33.88 16.87
C CYS A 93 -2.45 -32.44 17.41
N VAL A 94 -1.82 -32.18 18.57
CA VAL A 94 -1.73 -30.85 19.19
C VAL A 94 -0.94 -29.88 18.31
N SER A 95 0.20 -30.30 17.76
CA SER A 95 0.95 -29.45 16.82
C SER A 95 0.10 -29.07 15.61
N LYS A 96 -0.49 -30.06 14.91
CA LYS A 96 -1.34 -29.81 13.74
C LYS A 96 -2.55 -28.94 14.05
N HIS A 97 -3.11 -29.01 15.26
CA HIS A 97 -4.21 -28.15 15.68
C HIS A 97 -3.75 -26.69 15.81
N ILE A 98 -2.64 -26.44 16.49
CA ILE A 98 -2.07 -25.10 16.68
C ILE A 98 -1.64 -24.50 15.33
N ASP A 99 -0.96 -25.29 14.50
CA ASP A 99 -0.53 -24.88 13.16
C ASP A 99 -1.76 -24.58 12.27
N GLY A 100 -2.86 -25.32 12.44
CA GLY A 100 -4.15 -25.08 11.78
C GLY A 100 -4.86 -23.80 12.24
N GLN A 101 -4.90 -23.54 13.56
CA GLN A 101 -5.46 -22.30 14.13
C GLN A 101 -4.69 -21.07 13.63
N LYS A 102 -3.36 -21.15 13.61
CA LYS A 102 -2.49 -20.10 13.07
C LYS A 102 -2.76 -19.83 11.59
N LEU A 103 -2.84 -20.87 10.77
CA LEU A 103 -3.18 -20.75 9.36
C LEU A 103 -4.58 -20.13 9.14
N GLU A 104 -5.56 -20.48 9.97
CA GLU A 104 -6.90 -19.88 9.93
C GLU A 104 -6.86 -18.38 10.28
N GLN A 105 -6.09 -17.98 11.30
CA GLN A 105 -5.88 -16.59 11.67
C GLN A 105 -5.17 -15.80 10.56
N GLU A 106 -4.10 -16.33 9.98
CA GLU A 106 -3.39 -15.74 8.83
C GLU A 106 -4.32 -15.62 7.61
N SER A 107 -5.17 -16.63 7.36
CA SER A 107 -6.19 -16.57 6.30
C SER A 107 -7.23 -15.48 6.53
N MET A 108 -7.62 -15.23 7.79
CA MET A 108 -8.55 -14.14 8.14
C MET A 108 -7.92 -12.76 7.87
N VAL A 109 -6.67 -12.54 8.32
CA VAL A 109 -5.91 -11.30 8.05
C VAL A 109 -5.72 -11.08 6.55
N LEU A 110 -5.41 -12.14 5.78
CA LEU A 110 -5.26 -12.04 4.33
C LEU A 110 -6.57 -11.68 3.62
N LYS A 111 -7.72 -12.21 4.07
CA LYS A 111 -9.05 -11.83 3.55
C LYS A 111 -9.37 -10.36 3.82
N GLU A 112 -9.07 -9.86 5.02
CA GLU A 112 -9.24 -8.45 5.34
C GLU A 112 -8.39 -7.56 4.44
N ALA A 113 -7.10 -7.89 4.28
CA ALA A 113 -6.18 -7.18 3.40
C ALA A 113 -6.67 -7.17 1.93
N ASP A 114 -7.16 -8.30 1.40
CA ASP A 114 -7.74 -8.40 0.07
C ASP A 114 -8.98 -7.50 -0.10
N THR A 115 -9.89 -7.45 0.87
CA THR A 115 -11.05 -6.54 0.81
C THR A 115 -10.64 -5.07 0.81
N ASN A 116 -9.62 -4.71 1.60
CA ASN A 116 -9.08 -3.35 1.63
C ASN A 116 -8.42 -2.95 0.30
N LEU A 117 -7.68 -3.88 -0.33
CA LEU A 117 -7.07 -3.67 -1.64
C LEU A 117 -8.12 -3.52 -2.75
N ARG A 118 -9.21 -4.30 -2.73
CA ARG A 118 -10.35 -4.11 -3.66
C ARG A 118 -10.97 -2.72 -3.50
N GLN A 119 -11.24 -2.30 -2.26
CA GLN A 119 -11.81 -0.96 -2.00
C GLN A 119 -10.88 0.17 -2.52
N LYS A 120 -9.56 0.05 -2.30
CA LYS A 120 -8.57 1.00 -2.81
C LYS A 120 -8.52 1.03 -4.35
N ARG A 121 -8.53 -0.14 -5.00
CA ARG A 121 -8.61 -0.28 -6.46
C ARG A 121 -9.86 0.39 -7.02
N ASP A 122 -11.02 0.11 -6.43
CA ASP A 122 -12.31 0.62 -6.91
C ASP A 122 -12.42 2.15 -6.73
N GLY A 123 -11.88 2.67 -5.62
CA GLY A 123 -11.73 4.11 -5.40
C GLY A 123 -10.76 4.79 -6.38
N LEU A 124 -9.70 4.09 -6.82
CA LEU A 124 -8.77 4.60 -7.84
C LEU A 124 -9.41 4.59 -9.23
N GLN A 125 -10.11 3.51 -9.59
CA GLN A 125 -10.86 3.39 -10.84
C GLN A 125 -11.91 4.50 -10.97
N ALA A 126 -12.71 4.74 -9.93
CA ALA A 126 -13.70 5.82 -9.92
C ALA A 126 -13.07 7.22 -10.09
N ARG A 127 -11.85 7.44 -9.55
CA ARG A 127 -11.10 8.70 -9.77
C ARG A 127 -10.61 8.82 -11.21
N HIS A 128 -10.08 7.73 -11.78
CA HIS A 128 -9.63 7.68 -13.17
C HIS A 128 -10.79 7.99 -14.14
N ASP A 129 -11.93 7.33 -13.97
CA ASP A 129 -13.09 7.47 -14.86
C ASP A 129 -13.70 8.88 -14.76
N LYS A 130 -13.66 9.50 -13.57
CA LYS A 130 -14.01 10.92 -13.39
C LYS A 130 -13.08 11.87 -14.15
N GLN A 131 -11.78 11.59 -14.22
CA GLN A 131 -10.84 12.40 -15.01
C GLN A 131 -11.06 12.20 -16.51
N LEU A 132 -11.31 10.97 -16.98
CA LEU A 132 -11.69 10.70 -18.36
C LEU A 132 -12.96 11.44 -18.78
N ALA A 133 -14.00 11.43 -17.94
CA ALA A 133 -15.23 12.17 -18.20
C ALA A 133 -14.97 13.69 -18.31
N ARG A 134 -14.10 14.23 -17.45
CA ARG A 134 -13.70 15.66 -17.47
C ARG A 134 -12.88 16.01 -18.72
N LEU A 135 -11.97 15.13 -19.15
CA LEU A 135 -11.18 15.32 -20.38
C LEU A 135 -12.08 15.36 -21.61
N ARG A 136 -13.01 14.40 -21.76
CA ARG A 136 -13.99 14.38 -22.86
C ARG A 136 -14.88 15.62 -22.89
N PHE A 137 -15.30 16.10 -21.71
CA PHE A 137 -16.05 17.36 -21.61
C PHE A 137 -15.25 18.56 -22.13
N PHE A 138 -13.96 18.69 -21.75
CA PHE A 138 -13.12 19.77 -22.25
C PHE A 138 -12.84 19.66 -23.75
N GLU A 139 -12.60 18.45 -24.27
CA GLU A 139 -12.44 18.20 -25.70
C GLU A 139 -13.66 18.67 -26.49
N GLN A 140 -14.87 18.31 -26.03
CA GLN A 140 -16.12 18.74 -26.66
C GLN A 140 -16.31 20.26 -26.58
N ALA A 141 -16.04 20.88 -25.43
CA ALA A 141 -16.14 22.33 -25.26
C ALA A 141 -15.13 23.10 -26.15
N LEU A 142 -13.91 22.59 -26.29
CA LEU A 142 -12.89 23.16 -27.16
C LEU A 142 -13.29 23.05 -28.64
N ASN A 143 -13.79 21.90 -29.09
CA ASN A 143 -14.29 21.72 -30.45
C ASN A 143 -15.44 22.69 -30.77
N LEU A 144 -16.44 22.80 -29.89
CA LEU A 144 -17.53 23.78 -30.04
C LEU A 144 -17.02 25.24 -30.07
N SER A 145 -16.03 25.58 -29.23
CA SER A 145 -15.44 26.93 -29.24
C SER A 145 -14.69 27.23 -30.54
N ARG A 146 -14.01 26.22 -31.11
CA ARG A 146 -13.29 26.30 -32.38
C ARG A 146 -14.27 26.44 -33.56
N GLU A 147 -15.32 25.64 -33.60
CA GLU A 147 -16.38 25.73 -34.63
C GLU A 147 -17.01 27.13 -34.64
N ARG A 148 -17.34 27.66 -33.44
CA ARG A 148 -17.88 29.02 -33.31
C ARG A 148 -16.88 30.09 -33.75
N LEU A 149 -15.60 29.94 -33.42
CA LEU A 149 -14.55 30.88 -33.82
C LEU A 149 -14.35 30.89 -35.34
N VAL A 150 -14.41 29.72 -35.99
CA VAL A 150 -14.36 29.62 -37.46
C VAL A 150 -15.55 30.35 -38.07
N GLY A 151 -16.78 30.12 -37.60
CA GLY A 151 -17.96 30.83 -38.10
C GLY A 151 -17.84 32.35 -37.97
N VAL A 152 -17.41 32.86 -36.81
CA VAL A 152 -17.18 34.31 -36.61
C VAL A 152 -16.10 34.87 -37.55
N LEU A 153 -15.05 34.09 -37.84
CA LEU A 153 -13.98 34.50 -38.76
C LEU A 153 -14.44 34.50 -40.23
N ASP A 154 -15.30 33.55 -40.62
CA ASP A 154 -15.90 33.50 -41.95
C ASP A 154 -16.89 34.66 -42.16
N ASP A 155 -17.73 34.95 -41.16
CA ASP A 155 -18.64 36.11 -41.15
C ASP A 155 -17.85 37.43 -41.28
N TRP A 156 -16.72 37.57 -40.57
CA TRP A 156 -15.87 38.76 -40.64
C TRP A 156 -15.16 38.93 -42.00
N ASN A 157 -14.85 37.81 -42.67
CA ASN A 157 -14.26 37.83 -44.02
C ASN A 157 -15.29 38.04 -45.14
N HIS A 158 -16.58 37.85 -44.88
CA HIS A 158 -17.64 37.97 -45.89
C HIS A 158 -17.73 39.37 -46.52
N PRO A 159 -17.74 40.49 -45.75
CA PRO A 159 -17.70 41.85 -46.30
C PRO A 159 -16.44 42.11 -47.15
N SER A 160 -15.28 41.62 -46.69
CA SER A 160 -14.00 41.78 -47.40
C SER A 160 -14.02 41.07 -48.77
N ARG A 161 -14.66 39.89 -48.85
CA ARG A 161 -14.81 39.14 -50.11
C ARG A 161 -15.78 39.81 -51.09
N LEU A 162 -16.91 40.32 -50.61
CA LEU A 162 -17.88 41.04 -51.44
C LEU A 162 -17.28 42.33 -52.04
N ASN A 163 -16.50 43.07 -51.25
CA ASN A 163 -15.82 44.28 -51.71
C ASN A 163 -14.71 44.00 -52.75
N LEU A 164 -14.04 42.84 -52.69
CA LEU A 164 -13.10 42.43 -53.75
C LEU A 164 -13.82 42.01 -55.05
N ALA A 165 -14.93 41.27 -54.93
CA ALA A 165 -15.68 40.80 -56.09
C ALA A 165 -16.26 41.98 -56.89
N GLY A 166 -16.85 42.97 -56.22
CA GLY A 166 -17.40 44.17 -56.87
C GLY A 166 -16.36 45.12 -57.49
N LEU A 167 -15.07 44.94 -57.19
CA LEU A 167 -13.99 45.75 -57.76
C LEU A 167 -13.46 45.18 -59.09
N SER A 168 -13.67 43.89 -59.37
CA SER A 168 -13.05 43.18 -60.49
C SER A 168 -13.76 43.36 -61.84
N ASP A 169 -15.04 43.74 -61.88
CA ASP A 169 -15.83 43.85 -63.12
C ASP A 169 -15.56 45.14 -63.92
N ASN A 170 -14.75 46.06 -63.40
CA ASN A 170 -14.55 47.40 -64.00
C ASN A 170 -13.28 47.52 -64.87
N ALA A 171 -12.64 46.40 -65.24
CA ALA A 171 -11.29 46.39 -65.81
C ALA A 171 -11.16 45.92 -67.28
N THR A 172 -12.26 45.65 -67.99
CA THR A 172 -12.23 45.17 -69.39
C THR A 172 -13.20 45.89 -70.31
N GLU A 173 -13.00 47.19 -70.55
CA GLU A 173 -13.57 47.87 -71.72
C GLU A 173 -12.66 49.03 -72.21
N LYS A 174 -11.76 48.73 -73.15
CA LYS A 174 -11.24 49.60 -74.23
C LYS A 174 -10.24 48.88 -75.13
#